data_AF-A0A9P4GM42-F1
#
_entry.id   AF-A0A9P4GM42-F1
#
_cell.length_a   1.000
_cell.length_b   1.000
_cell.length_c   1.000
_cell.angle_alpha   90.00
_cell.angle_beta   90.00
_cell.angle_gamma   90.00
#
_symmetry.space_group_name_H-M   'P 1'
#
loop_
_entity.id
_entity.type
_entity.pdbx_description
1 polymer ?
#
loop_
_entity_poly.entity_id
_entity_poly.type
_entity_poly.pdbx_seq_one_letter_code
_entity_poly.pdbx_strand_id
1 'polypeptide(L)'
;MKFADRVDIDCIWHIINMGDKYLFDGEILQGFFKRWYAANNNLDQKGVDFARQLALPCYVFDHAQGFADVTKWLAYNAEGHITEKRPPGFKWKHLHLAPPEFVGPMNASRGRLRNVLHKELWKSAETLMHRGKRSSTCTHWEKSFANYFYALYTADVYPIELKCARASINTMLSRLDEFYCPKGGCCSICTVDWEPAVEHAQTMTSKYFDGLCIDCMGNSRLPRGVDPDVKYWMKNGSSSGRWDQHCRIKHGEPTWYHSWCGRDEHRQRLIKAKNDDSD
;
A
#
# COMPACT_ATOMS: atom_id res chain seq x y z
N MET A 1 -21.31 -18.86 -23.25
CA MET A 1 -21.43 -18.04 -22.02
C MET A 1 -20.83 -18.87 -20.89
N LYS A 2 -19.66 -18.47 -20.36
CA LYS A 2 -18.92 -19.31 -19.40
C LYS A 2 -19.59 -19.16 -18.02
N PHE A 3 -19.66 -20.24 -17.25
CA PHE A 3 -20.35 -20.27 -15.94
C PHE A 3 -19.86 -19.17 -14.97
N ALA A 4 -18.58 -18.75 -15.09
CA ALA A 4 -17.98 -17.67 -14.30
C ALA A 4 -18.59 -16.28 -14.55
N ASP A 5 -19.26 -16.05 -15.69
CA ASP A 5 -19.87 -14.77 -16.05
C ASP A 5 -21.23 -14.56 -15.36
N ARG A 6 -21.80 -15.62 -14.75
CA ARG A 6 -23.12 -15.59 -14.08
C ARG A 6 -23.02 -15.49 -12.56
N VAL A 7 -21.83 -15.67 -11.99
CA VAL A 7 -21.59 -15.56 -10.56
C VAL A 7 -21.13 -14.14 -10.29
N ASP A 8 -21.90 -13.37 -9.55
CA ASP A 8 -21.52 -12.03 -9.10
C ASP A 8 -20.83 -12.08 -7.73
N ILE A 9 -20.41 -10.92 -7.25
CA ILE A 9 -19.77 -10.79 -5.94
C ILE A 9 -20.72 -11.21 -4.80
N ASP A 10 -22.02 -10.95 -4.94
CA ASP A 10 -23.03 -11.32 -3.94
C ASP A 10 -23.07 -12.84 -3.75
N CYS A 11 -23.04 -13.59 -4.86
CA CYS A 11 -22.95 -15.04 -4.84
C CYS A 11 -21.66 -15.53 -4.14
N ILE A 12 -20.51 -14.87 -4.36
CA ILE A 12 -19.26 -15.19 -3.65
C ILE A 12 -19.42 -15.00 -2.14
N TRP A 13 -20.05 -13.91 -1.69
CA TRP A 13 -20.33 -13.69 -0.28
C TRP A 13 -21.27 -14.74 0.30
N HIS A 14 -22.29 -15.17 -0.45
CA HIS A 14 -23.15 -16.28 -0.05
C HIS A 14 -22.39 -17.59 0.10
N ILE A 15 -21.46 -17.91 -0.80
CA ILE A 15 -20.59 -19.09 -0.69
C ILE A 15 -19.76 -19.03 0.59
N ILE A 16 -19.17 -17.88 0.92
CA ILE A 16 -18.40 -17.69 2.15
C ILE A 16 -19.28 -17.91 3.40
N ASN A 17 -20.48 -17.33 3.44
CA ASN A 17 -21.42 -17.52 4.54
C ASN A 17 -21.86 -18.99 4.68
N MET A 18 -22.06 -19.69 3.57
CA MET A 18 -22.32 -21.13 3.60
C MET A 18 -21.11 -21.93 4.10
N GLY A 19 -19.90 -21.57 3.68
CA GLY A 19 -18.65 -22.16 4.18
C GLY A 19 -18.51 -22.00 5.69
N ASP A 20 -18.74 -20.78 6.18
CA ASP A 20 -18.75 -20.47 7.61
C ASP A 20 -19.80 -21.29 8.37
N LYS A 21 -21.03 -21.39 7.84
CA LYS A 21 -22.13 -22.11 8.49
C LYS A 21 -21.94 -23.63 8.51
N TYR A 22 -21.40 -24.21 7.44
CA TYR A 22 -21.29 -25.66 7.26
C TYR A 22 -19.85 -26.19 7.45
N LEU A 23 -18.92 -25.33 7.88
CA LEU A 23 -17.53 -25.66 8.22
C LEU A 23 -16.74 -26.33 7.08
N PHE A 24 -17.05 -26.00 5.82
CA PHE A 24 -16.18 -26.42 4.72
C PHE A 24 -15.12 -25.36 4.45
N ASP A 25 -13.91 -25.82 4.16
CA ASP A 25 -12.77 -24.95 3.92
C ASP A 25 -12.88 -24.26 2.55
N GLY A 26 -12.65 -22.94 2.54
CA GLY A 26 -12.55 -22.16 1.32
C GLY A 26 -11.43 -22.66 0.39
N GLU A 27 -10.42 -23.35 0.93
CA GLU A 27 -9.35 -23.98 0.16
C GLU A 27 -9.88 -24.93 -0.93
N ILE A 28 -10.96 -25.67 -0.66
CA ILE A 28 -11.59 -26.59 -1.61
C ILE A 28 -12.09 -25.83 -2.86
N LEU A 29 -12.44 -24.55 -2.69
CA LEU A 29 -12.96 -23.68 -3.75
C LEU A 29 -11.90 -22.74 -4.35
N GLN A 30 -10.62 -22.84 -3.96
CA GLN A 30 -9.53 -22.03 -4.52
C GLN A 30 -9.52 -22.03 -6.05
N GLY A 31 -9.61 -23.21 -6.67
CA GLY A 31 -9.58 -23.36 -8.12
C GLY A 31 -10.78 -22.70 -8.81
N PHE A 32 -11.96 -22.75 -8.18
CA PHE A 32 -13.14 -22.02 -8.64
C PHE A 32 -12.95 -20.51 -8.52
N PHE A 33 -12.56 -20.03 -7.33
CA PHE A 33 -12.41 -18.61 -7.06
C PHE A 33 -11.33 -17.98 -7.93
N LYS A 34 -10.20 -18.65 -8.17
CA LYS A 34 -9.15 -18.18 -9.09
C LYS A 34 -9.68 -17.94 -10.50
N ARG A 35 -10.50 -18.84 -11.03
CA ARG A 35 -11.13 -18.67 -12.35
C ARG A 35 -12.16 -17.54 -12.35
N TRP A 36 -12.95 -17.45 -11.29
CA TRP A 36 -13.93 -16.37 -11.14
C TRP A 36 -13.25 -15.01 -11.04
N TYR A 37 -12.21 -14.89 -10.22
CA TYR A 37 -11.43 -13.67 -10.02
C TYR A 37 -10.84 -13.19 -11.35
N ALA A 38 -10.18 -14.07 -12.11
CA ALA A 38 -9.61 -13.73 -13.41
C ALA A 38 -10.64 -13.23 -14.45
N ALA A 39 -11.91 -13.61 -14.32
CA ALA A 39 -12.98 -13.14 -15.21
C ALA A 39 -13.65 -11.85 -14.72
N ASN A 40 -13.54 -11.51 -13.44
CA ASN A 40 -14.38 -10.49 -12.80
C ASN A 40 -13.60 -9.34 -12.12
N ASN A 41 -12.27 -9.44 -11.99
CA ASN A 41 -11.42 -8.52 -11.23
C ASN A 41 -11.09 -7.17 -11.92
N ASN A 42 -12.05 -6.57 -12.63
CA ASN A 42 -11.84 -5.24 -13.22
C ASN A 42 -12.10 -4.13 -12.18
N LEU A 43 -11.08 -3.82 -11.37
CA LEU A 43 -11.18 -2.85 -10.28
C LEU A 43 -11.39 -1.42 -10.76
N ASP A 44 -10.74 -1.02 -11.86
CA ASP A 44 -10.88 0.35 -12.39
C ASP A 44 -12.30 0.62 -12.90
N GLN A 45 -12.93 -0.37 -13.53
CA GLN A 45 -14.32 -0.25 -13.98
C GLN A 45 -15.33 -0.36 -12.84
N LYS A 46 -15.08 -1.24 -11.86
CA LYS A 46 -16.05 -1.54 -10.78
C LYS A 46 -15.89 -0.64 -9.55
N GLY A 47 -14.78 0.05 -9.41
CA GLY A 47 -14.52 1.08 -8.40
C GLY A 47 -14.30 0.56 -6.98
N VAL A 48 -14.22 1.52 -6.05
CA VAL A 48 -13.79 1.32 -4.65
C VAL A 48 -14.69 0.37 -3.88
N ASP A 49 -16.00 0.45 -4.08
CA ASP A 49 -16.96 -0.38 -3.35
C ASP A 49 -16.84 -1.86 -3.69
N PHE A 50 -16.53 -2.19 -4.94
CA PHE A 50 -16.28 -3.56 -5.35
C PHE A 50 -14.95 -4.07 -4.77
N ALA A 51 -13.89 -3.26 -4.82
CA ALA A 51 -12.60 -3.61 -4.21
C ALA A 51 -12.74 -3.89 -2.70
N ARG A 52 -13.51 -3.05 -1.97
CA ARG A 52 -13.83 -3.23 -0.54
C ARG A 52 -14.62 -4.52 -0.24
N GLN A 53 -15.40 -5.01 -1.20
CA GLN A 53 -16.12 -6.30 -1.12
C GLN A 53 -15.25 -7.50 -1.48
N LEU A 54 -14.18 -7.30 -2.26
CA LEU A 54 -13.39 -8.38 -2.83
C LEU A 54 -12.20 -8.81 -1.97
N ALA A 55 -11.69 -7.92 -1.11
CA ALA A 55 -10.53 -8.21 -0.25
C ALA A 55 -10.77 -9.44 0.65
N LEU A 56 -11.91 -9.50 1.35
CA LEU A 56 -12.24 -10.64 2.22
C LEU A 56 -12.34 -11.96 1.43
N PRO A 57 -13.09 -12.06 0.32
CA PRO A 57 -13.08 -13.24 -0.53
C PRO A 57 -11.69 -13.70 -0.95
N CYS A 58 -10.82 -12.79 -1.39
CA CYS A 58 -9.46 -13.17 -1.77
C CYS A 58 -8.69 -13.82 -0.61
N TYR A 59 -8.93 -13.39 0.64
CA TYR A 59 -8.35 -14.04 1.80
C TYR A 59 -8.98 -15.41 2.09
N VAL A 60 -10.32 -15.49 2.13
CA VAL A 60 -11.06 -16.72 2.49
C VAL A 60 -10.76 -17.86 1.52
N PHE A 61 -10.61 -17.55 0.23
CA PHE A 61 -10.26 -18.53 -0.79
C PHE A 61 -8.74 -18.63 -1.01
N ASP A 62 -7.91 -18.17 -0.08
CA ASP A 62 -6.44 -18.23 -0.10
C ASP A 62 -5.79 -17.73 -1.42
N HIS A 63 -6.41 -16.75 -2.06
CA HIS A 63 -5.95 -16.19 -3.32
C HIS A 63 -4.94 -15.06 -3.06
N ALA A 64 -3.69 -15.41 -2.73
CA ALA A 64 -2.64 -14.47 -2.37
C ALA A 64 -2.44 -13.31 -3.35
N GLN A 65 -2.33 -13.59 -4.65
CA GLN A 65 -2.15 -12.53 -5.66
C GLN A 65 -3.33 -11.55 -5.70
N GLY A 66 -4.56 -12.06 -5.77
CA GLY A 66 -5.74 -11.20 -5.81
C GLY A 66 -5.93 -10.39 -4.53
N PHE A 67 -5.55 -10.93 -3.37
CA PHE A 67 -5.57 -10.18 -2.12
C PHE A 67 -4.60 -9.01 -2.14
N ALA A 68 -3.37 -9.25 -2.61
CA ALA A 68 -2.38 -8.19 -2.76
C ALA A 68 -2.83 -7.13 -3.77
N ASP A 69 -3.31 -7.55 -4.95
CA ASP A 69 -3.77 -6.63 -5.99
C ASP A 69 -4.92 -5.73 -5.50
N VAL A 70 -5.91 -6.31 -4.83
CA VAL A 70 -7.07 -5.56 -4.31
C VAL A 70 -6.66 -4.60 -3.20
N THR A 71 -5.85 -5.05 -2.24
CA THR A 71 -5.41 -4.21 -1.12
C THR A 71 -4.44 -3.12 -1.56
N LYS A 72 -3.58 -3.40 -2.55
CA LYS A 72 -2.77 -2.39 -3.26
C LYS A 72 -3.69 -1.37 -3.89
N TRP A 73 -4.59 -1.79 -4.76
CA TRP A 73 -5.49 -0.89 -5.47
C TRP A 73 -6.29 0.00 -4.50
N LEU A 74 -6.79 -0.55 -3.39
CA LEU A 74 -7.46 0.22 -2.34
C LEU A 74 -6.55 1.27 -1.69
N ALA A 75 -5.30 0.92 -1.34
CA ALA A 75 -4.36 1.84 -0.71
C ALA A 75 -4.05 3.07 -1.60
N TYR A 76 -4.01 2.89 -2.93
CA TYR A 76 -3.70 3.96 -3.87
C TYR A 76 -4.92 4.74 -4.37
N ASN A 77 -6.08 4.09 -4.55
CA ASN A 77 -7.26 4.68 -5.19
C ASN A 77 -8.38 5.09 -4.23
N ALA A 78 -8.42 4.55 -3.01
CA ALA A 78 -9.49 4.92 -2.09
C ALA A 78 -9.29 6.33 -1.50
N GLU A 79 -10.38 7.09 -1.51
CA GLU A 79 -10.51 8.33 -0.76
C GLU A 79 -10.98 8.03 0.67
N GLY A 80 -10.50 8.83 1.63
CA GLY A 80 -10.90 8.68 3.02
C GLY A 80 -10.45 7.37 3.69
N HIS A 81 -11.23 6.93 4.67
CA HIS A 81 -10.94 5.74 5.47
C HIS A 81 -11.39 4.48 4.74
N ILE A 82 -10.46 3.56 4.50
CA ILE A 82 -10.77 2.27 3.86
C ILE A 82 -11.46 1.40 4.90
N THR A 83 -12.54 0.73 4.52
CA THR A 83 -13.25 -0.23 5.37
C THR A 83 -13.69 -1.41 4.53
N GLU A 84 -13.90 -2.57 5.16
CA GLU A 84 -14.60 -3.66 4.48
C GLU A 84 -16.00 -3.20 4.06
N LYS A 85 -16.48 -3.67 2.92
CA LYS A 85 -17.86 -3.47 2.50
C LYS A 85 -18.48 -4.82 2.19
N ARG A 86 -19.71 -5.02 2.63
CA ARG A 86 -20.51 -6.20 2.30
C ARG A 86 -21.51 -5.85 1.20
N PRO A 87 -21.97 -6.83 0.41
CA PRO A 87 -23.06 -6.62 -0.52
C PRO A 87 -24.30 -6.02 0.16
N PRO A 88 -25.06 -5.16 -0.53
CA PRO A 88 -26.30 -4.58 0.00
C PRO A 88 -27.27 -5.67 0.46
N GLY A 89 -27.84 -5.51 1.66
CA GLY A 89 -28.80 -6.47 2.22
C GLY A 89 -28.18 -7.77 2.78
N PHE A 90 -26.85 -7.94 2.70
CA PHE A 90 -26.17 -9.12 3.21
C PHE A 90 -26.07 -9.11 4.74
N LYS A 91 -26.91 -9.91 5.40
CA LYS A 91 -26.95 -10.06 6.87
C LYS A 91 -26.21 -11.32 7.29
N TRP A 92 -24.92 -11.20 7.54
CA TRP A 92 -24.11 -12.28 8.09
C TRP A 92 -23.37 -11.82 9.34
N LYS A 93 -23.38 -12.65 10.37
CA LYS A 93 -22.51 -12.56 11.54
C LYS A 93 -21.55 -13.73 11.44
N HIS A 94 -20.25 -13.46 11.40
CA HIS A 94 -19.23 -14.50 11.41
C HIS A 94 -19.48 -15.46 12.57
N LEU A 95 -19.71 -16.73 12.27
CA LEU A 95 -19.97 -17.78 13.24
C LEU A 95 -18.66 -18.44 13.66
N HIS A 96 -17.86 -18.85 12.67
CA HIS A 96 -16.62 -19.60 12.86
C HIS A 96 -15.43 -18.96 12.11
N LEU A 97 -15.69 -18.17 11.07
CA LEU A 97 -14.68 -17.45 10.32
C LEU A 97 -14.14 -16.27 11.15
N ALA A 98 -12.86 -16.30 11.48
CA ALA A 98 -12.14 -15.15 12.01
C ALA A 98 -11.35 -14.49 10.87
N PRO A 99 -11.98 -13.62 10.06
CA PRO A 99 -11.28 -12.94 8.99
C PRO A 99 -10.11 -12.13 9.56
N PRO A 100 -9.04 -11.95 8.79
CA PRO A 100 -7.90 -11.17 9.25
C PRO A 100 -8.35 -9.72 9.40
N GLU A 101 -7.79 -9.03 10.39
CA GLU A 101 -7.91 -7.59 10.45
C GLU A 101 -6.99 -7.02 9.35
N PHE A 102 -7.56 -6.71 8.18
CA PHE A 102 -6.83 -6.12 7.06
C PHE A 102 -7.10 -4.61 6.93
N VAL A 103 -8.15 -4.09 7.60
CA VAL A 103 -8.56 -2.69 7.49
C VAL A 103 -7.54 -1.76 8.16
N GLY A 104 -7.08 -2.09 9.37
CA GLY A 104 -6.03 -1.36 10.08
C GLY A 104 -4.73 -1.28 9.27
N PRO A 105 -4.12 -2.41 8.90
CA PRO A 105 -2.95 -2.48 8.02
C PRO A 105 -3.07 -1.68 6.72
N MET A 106 -4.20 -1.76 6.01
CA MET A 106 -4.41 -0.99 4.78
C MET A 106 -4.41 0.51 5.04
N ASN A 107 -5.12 0.98 6.07
CA ASN A 107 -5.16 2.40 6.39
C ASN A 107 -3.80 2.91 6.88
N ALA A 108 -3.04 2.11 7.62
CA ALA A 108 -1.66 2.41 7.99
C ALA A 108 -0.76 2.52 6.75
N SER A 109 -0.89 1.60 5.80
CA SER A 109 -0.15 1.61 4.52
C SER A 109 -0.47 2.87 3.71
N ARG A 110 -1.76 3.24 3.60
CA ARG A 110 -2.19 4.47 2.93
C ARG A 110 -1.65 5.72 3.62
N GLY A 111 -1.68 5.77 4.95
CA GLY A 111 -1.04 6.84 5.72
C GLY A 111 0.46 6.94 5.42
N ARG A 112 1.14 5.78 5.30
CA ARG A 112 2.56 5.74 4.96
C ARG A 112 2.84 6.22 3.53
N LEU A 113 2.01 5.91 2.55
CA LEU A 113 2.14 6.43 1.18
C LEU A 113 2.12 7.95 1.14
N ARG A 114 1.25 8.60 1.92
CA ARG A 114 1.23 10.06 2.05
C ARG A 114 2.56 10.60 2.60
N ASN A 115 3.10 9.94 3.61
CA ASN A 115 4.37 10.33 4.20
C ASN A 115 5.55 10.13 3.23
N VAL A 116 5.52 9.08 2.41
CA VAL A 116 6.52 8.86 1.36
C VAL A 116 6.45 10.00 0.34
N LEU A 117 5.27 10.29 -0.20
CA LEU A 117 5.09 11.40 -1.16
C LEU A 117 5.61 12.73 -0.59
N HIS A 118 5.20 13.06 0.63
CA HIS A 118 5.65 14.28 1.30
C HIS A 118 7.17 14.31 1.50
N LYS A 119 7.74 13.22 2.01
CA LYS A 119 9.20 13.11 2.22
C LYS A 119 9.96 13.27 0.91
N GLU A 120 9.54 12.59 -0.15
CA GLU A 120 10.26 12.61 -1.43
C GLU A 120 10.20 13.99 -2.11
N LEU A 121 9.04 14.67 -2.07
CA LEU A 121 8.92 16.06 -2.57
C LEU A 121 9.75 17.05 -1.73
N TRP A 122 9.85 16.82 -0.42
CA TRP A 122 10.60 17.71 0.47
C TRP A 122 12.13 17.63 0.29
N LYS A 123 12.69 16.45 -0.05
CA LYS A 123 14.16 16.23 -0.11
C LYS A 123 14.91 17.27 -0.94
N SER A 124 14.41 17.59 -2.13
CA SER A 124 15.07 18.54 -3.03
C SER A 124 14.99 19.97 -2.49
N ALA A 125 13.87 20.32 -1.86
CA ALA A 125 13.68 21.61 -1.20
C ALA A 125 14.61 21.77 0.01
N GLU A 126 14.72 20.74 0.85
CA GLU A 126 15.66 20.70 1.97
C GLU A 126 17.12 20.85 1.51
N THR A 127 17.50 20.14 0.45
CA THR A 127 18.85 20.22 -0.13
C THR A 127 19.15 21.61 -0.69
N LEU A 128 18.16 22.29 -1.29
CA LEU A 128 18.29 23.68 -1.71
C LEU A 128 18.48 24.63 -0.52
N MET A 129 17.66 24.47 0.53
CA MET A 129 17.76 25.30 1.74
C MET A 129 19.12 25.16 2.42
N HIS A 130 19.66 23.94 2.54
CA HIS A 130 20.99 23.72 3.11
C HIS A 130 22.11 24.37 2.28
N ARG A 131 22.03 24.29 0.95
CA ARG A 131 22.99 24.94 0.04
C ARG A 131 22.87 26.47 0.13
N GLY A 132 21.64 26.99 0.10
CA GLY A 132 21.34 28.42 0.18
C GLY A 132 21.80 29.05 1.49
N LYS A 133 21.50 28.42 2.64
CA LYS A 133 21.93 28.91 3.96
C LYS A 133 23.44 28.98 4.12
N ARG A 134 24.20 28.11 3.45
CA ARG A 134 25.67 28.12 3.47
C ARG A 134 26.28 29.12 2.48
N SER A 135 25.48 29.68 1.58
CA SER A 135 25.93 30.65 0.61
C SER A 135 25.89 32.07 1.18
N SER A 136 27.03 32.75 1.19
CA SER A 136 27.12 34.18 1.50
C SER A 136 26.88 35.07 0.27
N THR A 137 26.77 34.47 -0.93
CA THR A 137 26.81 35.19 -2.21
C THR A 137 25.51 35.12 -3.02
N CYS A 138 24.58 34.21 -2.69
CA CYS A 138 23.36 34.02 -3.44
C CYS A 138 22.12 33.96 -2.54
N THR A 139 21.19 34.91 -2.73
CA THR A 139 19.88 34.96 -2.04
C THR A 139 18.73 34.42 -2.88
N HIS A 140 18.95 34.11 -4.16
CA HIS A 140 17.90 33.66 -5.10
C HIS A 140 17.34 32.26 -4.80
N TRP A 141 17.93 31.51 -3.86
CA TRP A 141 17.41 30.20 -3.46
C TRP A 141 16.02 30.30 -2.81
N GLU A 142 15.72 31.39 -2.11
CA GLU A 142 14.41 31.64 -1.50
C GLU A 142 13.31 31.74 -2.57
N LYS A 143 13.61 32.43 -3.67
CA LYS A 143 12.69 32.55 -4.82
C LYS A 143 12.49 31.21 -5.52
N SER A 144 13.56 30.43 -5.71
CA SER A 144 13.48 29.08 -6.30
C SER A 144 12.63 28.15 -5.42
N PHE A 145 12.83 28.21 -4.10
CA PHE A 145 12.01 27.49 -3.11
C PHE A 145 10.53 27.92 -3.16
N ALA A 146 10.25 29.22 -3.15
CA ALA A 146 8.88 29.74 -3.20
C ALA A 146 8.17 29.34 -4.51
N ASN A 147 8.86 29.44 -5.65
CA ASN A 147 8.33 29.04 -6.95
C ASN A 147 7.98 27.54 -6.99
N TYR A 148 8.80 26.69 -6.38
CA TYR A 148 8.55 25.25 -6.29
C TYR A 148 7.25 24.95 -5.52
N PHE A 149 7.07 25.52 -4.33
CA PHE A 149 5.85 25.31 -3.55
C PHE A 149 4.62 25.95 -4.21
N TYR A 150 4.79 27.08 -4.88
CA TYR A 150 3.73 27.68 -5.68
C TYR A 150 3.31 26.74 -6.84
N ALA A 151 4.27 26.13 -7.53
CA ALA A 151 3.98 25.16 -8.59
C ALA A 151 3.26 23.90 -8.05
N LEU A 152 3.70 23.36 -6.90
CA LEU A 152 3.00 22.24 -6.24
C LEU A 152 1.58 22.61 -5.77
N TYR A 153 1.39 23.86 -5.34
CA TYR A 153 0.08 24.39 -4.97
C TYR A 153 -0.83 24.53 -6.19
N THR A 154 -0.31 25.06 -7.31
CA THR A 154 -1.03 25.17 -8.59
C THR A 154 -1.43 23.81 -9.15
N ALA A 155 -0.59 22.79 -8.97
CA ALA A 155 -0.92 21.39 -9.29
C ALA A 155 -1.96 20.77 -8.33
N ASP A 156 -2.48 21.51 -7.34
CA ASP A 156 -3.44 21.03 -6.33
C ASP A 156 -2.94 19.84 -5.48
N VAL A 157 -1.63 19.79 -5.22
CA VAL A 157 -0.97 18.73 -4.42
C VAL A 157 -0.53 19.24 -3.04
N TYR A 158 -0.21 20.53 -2.91
CA TYR A 158 0.25 21.12 -1.66
C TYR A 158 -0.83 21.98 -0.98
N PRO A 159 -0.93 22.00 0.37
CA PRO A 159 -0.27 21.13 1.35
C PRO A 159 -0.81 19.69 1.32
N ILE A 160 0.09 18.71 1.37
CA ILE A 160 -0.24 17.29 1.14
C ILE A 160 -1.22 16.76 2.18
N GLU A 161 -1.09 17.17 3.44
CA GLU A 161 -1.93 16.74 4.55
C GLU A 161 -3.41 17.09 4.32
N LEU A 162 -3.65 18.27 3.75
CA LEU A 162 -5.00 18.76 3.45
C LEU A 162 -5.56 18.11 2.18
N LYS A 163 -4.74 18.00 1.13
CA LYS A 163 -5.18 17.46 -0.17
C LYS A 163 -5.41 15.96 -0.10
N CYS A 164 -4.53 15.19 0.53
CA CYS A 164 -4.70 13.75 0.70
C CYS A 164 -5.91 13.37 1.57
N ALA A 165 -6.49 14.28 2.35
CA ALA A 165 -7.74 14.04 3.06
C ALA A 165 -8.93 13.84 2.10
N ARG A 166 -8.88 14.47 0.93
CA ARG A 166 -9.96 14.53 -0.07
C ARG A 166 -9.61 13.89 -1.42
N ALA A 167 -8.37 13.45 -1.60
CA ALA A 167 -7.89 12.82 -2.82
C ALA A 167 -7.24 11.47 -2.51
N SER A 168 -7.31 10.56 -3.48
CA SER A 168 -6.55 9.31 -3.47
C SER A 168 -5.06 9.58 -3.72
N ILE A 169 -4.19 8.61 -3.45
CA ILE A 169 -2.76 8.75 -3.79
C ILE A 169 -2.61 8.87 -5.30
N ASN A 170 -3.31 8.06 -6.09
CA ASN A 170 -3.22 8.12 -7.55
C ASN A 170 -3.71 9.45 -8.12
N THR A 171 -4.74 10.06 -7.54
CA THR A 171 -5.19 11.42 -7.92
C THR A 171 -4.10 12.46 -7.64
N MET A 172 -3.37 12.32 -6.54
CA MET A 172 -2.26 13.22 -6.23
C MET A 172 -1.10 13.01 -7.19
N LEU A 173 -0.80 11.76 -7.55
CA LEU A 173 0.26 11.44 -8.50
C LEU A 173 -0.08 11.93 -9.91
N SER A 174 -1.33 11.78 -10.36
CA SER A 174 -1.75 12.26 -11.70
C SER A 174 -1.71 13.78 -11.80
N ARG A 175 -2.00 14.49 -10.72
CA ARG A 175 -1.87 15.95 -10.65
C ARG A 175 -0.42 16.43 -10.76
N LEU A 176 0.52 15.63 -10.26
CA LEU A 176 1.94 15.91 -10.42
C LEU A 176 2.42 15.72 -11.87
N ASP A 177 1.67 15.02 -12.73
CA ASP A 177 1.99 14.97 -14.17
C ASP A 177 1.81 16.34 -14.85
N GLU A 178 0.99 17.23 -14.27
CA GLU A 178 0.81 18.61 -14.71
C GLU A 178 1.79 19.59 -14.05
N PHE A 179 2.69 19.09 -13.19
CA PHE A 179 3.65 19.92 -12.49
C PHE A 179 4.61 20.56 -13.49
N TYR A 180 4.72 21.88 -13.41
CA TYR A 180 5.73 22.64 -14.14
C TYR A 180 6.30 23.72 -13.23
N CYS A 181 7.62 23.71 -13.08
CA CYS A 181 8.34 24.79 -12.43
C CYS A 181 9.56 25.13 -13.29
N PRO A 182 9.61 26.34 -13.88
CA PRO A 182 10.78 26.77 -14.63
C PRO A 182 12.05 26.58 -13.80
N LYS A 183 13.13 26.16 -14.45
CA LYS A 183 14.46 26.09 -13.83
C LYS A 183 14.80 27.47 -13.27
N GLY A 184 14.67 27.58 -11.96
CA GLY A 184 14.92 28.80 -11.22
C GLY A 184 16.33 28.73 -10.64
N GLY A 185 17.05 29.84 -10.72
CA GLY A 185 18.37 29.98 -10.12
C GLY A 185 19.27 30.88 -10.95
N CYS A 186 20.12 31.65 -10.28
CA CYS A 186 21.15 32.48 -10.92
C CYS A 186 22.53 31.84 -10.88
N CYS A 187 22.70 30.71 -10.17
CA CYS A 187 23.98 30.02 -10.00
C CYS A 187 23.79 28.54 -9.59
N SER A 188 24.87 27.76 -9.55
CA SER A 188 24.86 26.34 -9.19
C SER A 188 24.32 26.03 -7.78
N ILE A 189 24.27 27.02 -6.88
CA ILE A 189 23.75 26.87 -5.52
C ILE A 189 22.22 26.80 -5.52
N CYS A 190 21.58 27.67 -6.31
CA CYS A 190 20.13 27.83 -6.33
C CYS A 190 19.43 27.24 -7.55
N THR A 191 20.20 26.77 -8.54
CA THR A 191 19.67 26.05 -9.71
C THR A 191 19.24 24.66 -9.29
N VAL A 192 17.96 24.36 -9.43
CA VAL A 192 17.38 23.04 -9.19
C VAL A 192 16.52 22.69 -10.39
N ASP A 193 16.69 21.45 -10.86
CA ASP A 193 15.77 20.86 -11.81
C ASP A 193 14.65 20.16 -11.04
N TRP A 194 13.49 20.82 -10.96
CA TRP A 194 12.39 20.37 -10.10
C TRP A 194 11.60 19.22 -10.72
N GLU A 195 11.51 19.15 -12.05
CA GLU A 195 10.77 18.12 -12.76
C GLU A 195 11.31 16.72 -12.45
N PRO A 196 12.63 16.42 -12.60
CA PRO A 196 13.17 15.11 -12.23
C PRO A 196 12.98 14.76 -10.75
N ALA A 197 12.98 15.77 -9.86
CA ALA A 197 12.74 15.55 -8.44
C ALA A 197 11.28 15.13 -8.17
N VAL A 198 10.33 15.74 -8.86
CA VAL A 198 8.90 15.39 -8.77
C VAL A 198 8.65 14.02 -9.41
N GLU A 199 9.20 13.73 -10.58
CA GLU A 199 9.12 12.42 -11.25
C GLU A 199 9.69 11.30 -10.36
N HIS A 200 10.79 11.57 -9.67
CA HIS A 200 11.36 10.66 -8.70
C HIS A 200 10.40 10.41 -7.54
N ALA A 201 9.79 11.46 -6.97
CA ALA A 201 8.81 11.33 -5.91
C ALA A 201 7.57 10.51 -6.34
N GLN A 202 7.08 10.72 -7.57
CA GLN A 202 6.00 9.92 -8.14
C GLN A 202 6.40 8.44 -8.28
N THR A 203 7.60 8.17 -8.81
CA THR A 203 8.12 6.82 -9.00
C THR A 203 8.28 6.08 -7.67
N MET A 204 8.87 6.75 -6.66
CA MET A 204 9.09 6.16 -5.35
C MET A 204 7.77 5.89 -4.62
N THR A 205 6.79 6.78 -4.75
CA THR A 205 5.48 6.62 -4.11
C THR A 205 4.66 5.52 -4.78
N SER A 206 4.56 5.50 -6.11
CA SER A 206 3.75 4.53 -6.87
C SER A 206 4.22 3.08 -6.72
N LYS A 207 5.50 2.87 -6.42
CA LYS A 207 6.12 1.55 -6.24
C LYS A 207 6.34 1.17 -4.77
N TYR A 208 5.91 1.99 -3.82
CA TYR A 208 6.24 1.80 -2.42
C TYR A 208 5.59 0.56 -1.79
N PHE A 209 4.31 0.35 -2.08
CA PHE A 209 3.49 -0.69 -1.46
C PHE A 209 2.89 -1.63 -2.51
N ASP A 210 3.00 -2.94 -2.27
CA ASP A 210 2.56 -3.99 -3.19
C ASP A 210 1.24 -4.66 -2.79
N GLY A 211 0.55 -4.10 -1.79
CA GLY A 211 -0.61 -4.75 -1.17
C GLY A 211 -0.20 -5.57 0.05
N LEU A 212 -1.20 -6.07 0.78
CA LEU A 212 -0.97 -6.97 1.91
C LEU A 212 -0.69 -8.39 1.41
N CYS A 213 0.12 -9.14 2.15
CA CYS A 213 0.57 -10.49 1.82
C CYS A 213 0.01 -11.50 2.82
N ILE A 214 -0.86 -12.40 2.35
CA ILE A 214 -1.46 -13.47 3.17
C ILE A 214 -0.38 -14.30 3.87
N ASP A 215 0.71 -14.61 3.16
CA ASP A 215 1.78 -15.46 3.71
C ASP A 215 2.53 -14.75 4.84
N CYS A 216 2.79 -13.44 4.73
CA CYS A 216 3.36 -12.66 5.83
C CYS A 216 2.41 -12.59 7.04
N MET A 217 1.11 -12.41 6.81
CA MET A 217 0.10 -12.40 7.87
C MET A 217 0.05 -13.75 8.61
N GLY A 218 0.11 -14.86 7.86
CA GLY A 218 0.14 -16.21 8.40
C GLY A 218 1.45 -16.52 9.14
N ASN A 219 2.59 -16.27 8.51
CA ASN A 219 3.92 -16.59 9.05
C ASN A 219 4.27 -15.82 10.33
N SER A 220 3.78 -14.59 10.48
CA SER A 220 4.06 -13.74 11.64
C SER A 220 3.17 -14.04 12.84
N ARG A 221 2.06 -14.76 12.63
CA ARG A 221 1.10 -15.12 13.69
C ARG A 221 1.58 -16.34 14.47
N LEU A 222 1.78 -16.18 15.77
CA LEU A 222 2.04 -17.28 16.70
C LEU A 222 0.81 -17.55 17.58
N PRO A 223 0.52 -18.83 17.89
CA PRO A 223 -0.47 -19.16 18.92
C PRO A 223 -0.09 -18.53 20.27
N ARG A 224 -1.09 -18.23 21.10
CA ARG A 224 -0.85 -17.69 22.44
C ARG A 224 -0.04 -18.69 23.26
N GLY A 225 1.00 -18.20 23.94
CA GLY A 225 1.88 -19.01 24.79
C GLY A 225 2.92 -19.83 24.03
N VAL A 226 3.02 -19.69 22.70
CA VAL A 226 4.08 -20.33 21.92
C VAL A 226 5.21 -19.34 21.68
N ASP A 227 6.43 -19.76 22.00
CA ASP A 227 7.62 -18.98 21.75
C ASP A 227 8.14 -19.16 20.32
N PRO A 228 8.69 -18.10 19.71
CA PRO A 228 9.34 -18.17 18.41
C PRO A 228 10.47 -19.19 18.37
N ASP A 229 10.38 -20.15 17.46
CA ASP A 229 11.49 -21.04 17.14
C ASP A 229 12.40 -20.44 16.05
N VAL A 230 13.48 -21.15 15.73
CA VAL A 230 14.42 -20.74 14.66
C VAL A 230 13.70 -20.60 13.32
N LYS A 231 12.74 -21.48 13.01
CA LYS A 231 11.99 -21.45 11.76
C LYS A 231 11.10 -20.20 11.66
N TYR A 232 10.52 -19.74 12.76
CA TYR A 232 9.77 -18.50 12.81
C TYR A 232 10.63 -17.31 12.39
N TRP A 233 11.82 -17.17 12.97
CA TRP A 233 12.72 -16.05 12.64
C TRP A 233 13.23 -16.13 11.20
N MET A 234 13.59 -17.33 10.72
CA MET A 234 14.01 -17.54 9.34
C MET A 234 12.91 -17.19 8.34
N LYS A 235 11.66 -17.60 8.60
CA LYS A 235 10.53 -17.32 7.69
C LYS A 235 10.15 -15.85 7.60
N ASN A 236 10.35 -15.12 8.70
CA ASN A 236 9.89 -13.74 8.85
C ASN A 236 11.00 -12.71 8.63
N GLY A 237 12.27 -13.09 8.72
CA GLY A 237 13.41 -12.20 8.49
C GLY A 237 13.68 -11.95 7.00
N SER A 238 14.45 -10.90 6.72
CA SER A 238 14.96 -10.68 5.38
C SER A 238 16.11 -11.64 5.07
N SER A 239 16.14 -12.18 3.86
CA SER A 239 17.27 -12.97 3.36
C SER A 239 17.84 -12.28 2.13
N SER A 240 19.11 -11.86 2.22
CA SER A 240 19.78 -11.01 1.22
C SER A 240 18.98 -9.73 0.91
N GLY A 241 18.41 -9.10 1.94
CA GLY A 241 17.58 -7.89 1.80
C GLY A 241 16.16 -8.12 1.26
N ARG A 242 15.78 -9.36 0.92
CA ARG A 242 14.45 -9.71 0.42
C ARG A 242 13.53 -10.19 1.54
N TRP A 243 12.31 -9.67 1.55
CA TRP A 243 11.26 -9.98 2.55
C TRP A 243 10.19 -10.94 2.03
N ASP A 244 10.25 -11.33 0.77
CA ASP A 244 9.25 -12.11 0.06
C ASP A 244 9.68 -13.56 -0.21
N GLN A 245 10.83 -14.01 0.33
CA GLN A 245 11.42 -15.33 -0.01
C GLN A 245 10.51 -16.52 0.34
N HIS A 246 9.64 -16.36 1.33
CA HIS A 246 8.71 -17.39 1.79
C HIS A 246 7.25 -17.05 1.46
N CYS A 247 7.04 -16.23 0.44
CA CYS A 247 5.73 -15.78 0.01
C CYS A 247 5.44 -16.20 -1.45
N ARG A 248 4.17 -16.42 -1.76
CA ARG A 248 3.65 -16.77 -3.09
C ARG A 248 3.64 -15.59 -4.05
N ILE A 249 3.76 -14.36 -3.53
CA ILE A 249 3.82 -13.12 -4.31
C ILE A 249 5.16 -12.43 -4.04
N LYS A 250 5.65 -11.68 -5.04
CA LYS A 250 6.81 -10.80 -4.86
C LYS A 250 6.38 -9.50 -4.22
N HIS A 251 7.12 -9.03 -3.23
CA HIS A 251 6.84 -7.75 -2.58
C HIS A 251 8.05 -7.18 -1.83
N GLY A 252 8.02 -5.87 -1.58
CA GLY A 252 9.03 -5.19 -0.76
C GLY A 252 8.81 -5.31 0.76
N GLU A 253 9.72 -4.66 1.49
CA GLU A 253 9.62 -4.47 2.95
C GLU A 253 8.30 -3.82 3.40
N PRO A 254 7.74 -2.79 2.71
CA PRO A 254 6.52 -2.15 3.18
C PRO A 254 5.34 -3.12 3.26
N THR A 255 5.20 -4.01 2.27
CA THR A 255 4.19 -5.07 2.30
C THR A 255 4.39 -6.02 3.48
N TRP A 256 5.61 -6.48 3.72
CA TRP A 256 5.92 -7.33 4.89
C TRP A 256 5.57 -6.61 6.20
N TYR A 257 6.01 -5.36 6.35
CA TYR A 257 5.83 -4.56 7.57
C TYR A 257 4.36 -4.36 7.92
N HIS A 258 3.55 -4.02 6.92
CA HIS A 258 2.12 -3.77 7.11
C HIS A 258 1.31 -5.06 7.22
N SER A 259 1.78 -6.17 6.63
CA SER A 259 1.14 -7.49 6.76
C SER A 259 1.45 -8.18 8.10
N TRP A 260 2.28 -7.57 8.95
CA TRP A 260 2.69 -8.17 10.21
C TRP A 260 1.54 -8.34 11.20
N CYS A 261 1.26 -9.57 11.59
CA CYS A 261 0.24 -9.95 12.57
C CYS A 261 0.83 -10.48 13.90
N GLY A 262 2.16 -10.46 14.04
CA GLY A 262 2.88 -10.90 15.25
C GLY A 262 3.07 -9.81 16.29
N ARG A 263 3.85 -10.11 17.34
CA ARG A 263 4.25 -9.11 18.36
C ARG A 263 5.12 -8.03 17.73
N ASP A 264 4.94 -6.76 18.14
CA ASP A 264 5.75 -5.66 17.60
C ASP A 264 7.24 -5.81 17.93
N GLU A 265 7.58 -6.27 19.12
CA GLU A 265 8.96 -6.52 19.55
C GLU A 265 9.71 -7.45 18.60
N HIS A 266 9.03 -8.46 18.04
CA HIS A 266 9.62 -9.37 17.07
C HIS A 266 9.88 -8.68 15.73
N ARG A 267 8.92 -7.86 15.28
CA ARG A 267 9.07 -7.06 14.06
C ARG A 267 10.26 -6.11 14.17
N GLN A 268 10.38 -5.40 15.30
CA GLN A 268 11.48 -4.49 15.56
C GLN A 268 12.83 -5.22 15.58
N ARG A 269 12.88 -6.42 16.19
CA ARG A 269 14.09 -7.26 16.18
C ARG A 269 14.53 -7.64 14.77
N LEU A 270 13.58 -8.01 13.90
CA LEU A 270 13.87 -8.37 12.51
C LEU A 270 14.35 -7.19 11.67
N ILE A 271 13.75 -6.01 11.86
CA ILE A 271 14.19 -4.77 11.20
C ILE A 271 15.61 -4.39 11.65
N LYS A 272 15.90 -4.51 12.95
CA LYS A 272 17.24 -4.22 13.49
C LYS A 272 18.29 -5.18 12.91
N ALA A 273 18.01 -6.48 12.91
CA ALA A 273 18.92 -7.48 12.37
C ALA A 273 19.27 -7.21 10.89
N LYS A 274 18.30 -6.80 10.07
CA LYS A 274 18.54 -6.43 8.67
C LYS A 274 19.52 -5.24 8.54
N ASN A 275 19.37 -4.23 9.38
CA ASN A 275 20.22 -3.03 9.30
C ASN A 275 21.66 -3.39 9.70
N ASP A 276 21.84 -4.25 10.70
CA ASP A 276 23.15 -4.73 11.12
C ASP A 276 23.83 -5.59 10.03
N ASP A 277 23.08 -6.30 9.19
CA ASP A 277 23.60 -7.09 8.05
C ASP A 277 23.94 -6.24 6.81
N SER A 278 23.56 -4.95 6.79
CA SER A 278 23.73 -4.04 5.64
C SER A 278 24.91 -3.06 5.80
N ASP A 279 25.54 -3.04 6.98
CA ASP A 279 26.76 -2.28 7.32
C ASP A 279 28.02 -3.17 7.18
#